data_AF-A0A6A1Z8R9-F1
#
_entry.id   AF-A0A6A1Z8R9-F1
#
_cell.length_a   1.000
_cell.length_b   1.000
_cell.length_c   1.000
_cell.angle_alpha   90.00
_cell.angle_beta   90.00
_cell.angle_gamma   90.00
#
_symmetry.space_group_name_H-M   'P 1'
#
loop_
_entity.id
_entity.type
_entity.pdbx_description
1 polymer ?
#
loop_
_entity_poly.entity_id
_entity_poly.type
_entity_poly.pdbx_seq_one_letter_code
_entity_poly.pdbx_strand_id
1 'polypeptide(L)'
;MENYVPVDVDNLPDIFDIQLAGEVFTFRIDYNSIADYYTCTIMKDGKVLVAQEPLLLGNLVGEMIPNTGLPWTDLRVLDPTGHATDAGKGKFGVSVQIYIDVKDPNGSEDENPDTTPLGYDPDEQSDDLTDSEVDV
;
A
#
# COMPACT_ATOMS: atom_id res chain seq x y z
N MET A 1 0.32 10.54 -9.89
CA MET A 1 0.74 10.60 -8.48
C MET A 1 1.53 9.34 -8.23
N GLU A 2 2.67 9.44 -7.55
CA GLU A 2 3.36 8.23 -7.13
C GLU A 2 2.50 7.54 -6.07
N ASN A 3 2.18 6.27 -6.28
CA ASN A 3 1.16 5.55 -5.50
C ASN A 3 1.78 4.93 -4.23
N TYR A 4 2.46 5.76 -3.44
CA TYR A 4 3.12 5.34 -2.21
C TYR A 4 3.03 6.41 -1.12
N VAL A 5 3.23 6.00 0.13
CA VAL A 5 3.20 6.86 1.32
C VAL A 5 4.45 7.75 1.36
N PRO A 6 4.33 9.09 1.44
CA PRO A 6 5.45 10.02 1.32
C PRO A 6 6.23 10.17 2.64
N VAL A 7 7.01 9.17 3.02
CA VAL A 7 7.78 9.17 4.28
C VAL A 7 9.07 9.99 4.16
N ASP A 8 9.30 10.92 5.09
CA ASP A 8 10.56 11.64 5.29
C ASP A 8 11.46 10.91 6.30
N VAL A 9 12.33 10.06 5.78
CA VAL A 9 13.28 9.29 6.61
C VAL A 9 14.41 10.12 7.21
N ASP A 10 14.60 11.37 6.77
CA ASP A 10 15.63 12.27 7.29
C ASP A 10 15.14 13.07 8.50
N ASN A 11 13.82 13.06 8.79
CA ASN A 11 13.19 13.79 9.88
C ASN A 11 12.29 12.91 10.76
N LEU A 12 12.90 12.00 11.51
CA LEU A 12 12.19 11.04 12.34
C LEU A 12 11.99 11.53 13.81
N PRO A 13 10.85 11.24 14.46
CA PRO A 13 9.71 10.53 13.90
C PRO A 13 8.99 11.39 12.86
N ASP A 14 8.71 10.79 11.71
CA ASP A 14 7.94 11.47 10.67
C ASP A 14 6.46 11.27 10.96
N ILE A 15 5.71 12.37 11.09
CA ILE A 15 4.32 12.37 11.49
C ILE A 15 3.52 13.24 10.53
N PHE A 16 2.59 12.64 9.82
CA PHE A 16 1.82 13.31 8.78
C PHE A 16 0.44 12.69 8.62
N ASP A 17 -0.48 13.47 8.07
CA ASP A 17 -1.80 13.00 7.69
C ASP A 17 -1.80 12.54 6.22
N ILE A 18 -2.49 11.43 5.95
CA ILE A 18 -2.68 10.87 4.61
C ILE A 18 -4.15 10.50 4.41
N GLN A 19 -4.65 10.72 3.19
CA GLN A 19 -5.99 10.30 2.81
C GLN A 19 -5.95 8.90 2.18
N LEU A 20 -6.68 7.96 2.75
CA LEU A 20 -6.85 6.59 2.25
C LEU A 20 -8.35 6.31 2.10
N ALA A 21 -8.79 5.89 0.91
CA ALA A 21 -10.20 5.63 0.59
C ALA A 21 -11.18 6.74 1.04
N GLY A 22 -10.77 8.01 0.92
CA GLY A 22 -11.58 9.16 1.30
C GLY A 22 -11.52 9.55 2.78
N GLU A 23 -10.88 8.76 3.64
CA GLU A 23 -10.73 9.01 5.07
C GLU A 23 -9.32 9.48 5.43
N VAL A 24 -9.19 10.30 6.48
CA VAL A 24 -7.89 10.82 6.93
C VAL A 24 -7.33 9.96 8.05
N PHE A 25 -6.07 9.56 7.90
CA PHE A 25 -5.30 8.82 8.90
C PHE A 25 -4.03 9.60 9.22
N THR A 26 -3.61 9.55 10.48
CA THR A 26 -2.30 10.07 10.90
C THR A 26 -1.31 8.92 10.96
N PHE A 27 -0.25 9.02 10.18
CA PHE A 27 0.87 8.07 10.20
C PHE A 27 1.97 8.64 11.09
N ARG A 28 2.65 7.75 11.81
CA ARG A 28 3.90 8.02 12.50
C ARG A 28 4.90 6.95 12.13
N ILE A 29 6.03 7.36 11.57
CA ILE A 29 7.15 6.49 11.23
C ILE A 29 8.28 6.71 12.23
N ASP A 30 8.76 5.63 12.84
CA ASP A 30 9.94 5.61 13.70
C ASP A 30 11.02 4.70 13.08
N TYR A 31 12.28 4.85 13.51
CA TYR A 31 13.37 3.96 13.13
C TYR A 31 13.96 3.23 14.34
N ASN A 32 14.08 1.91 14.25
CA ASN A 32 14.76 1.08 15.23
C ASN A 32 16.22 0.85 14.81
N SER A 33 17.13 1.60 15.42
CA SER A 33 18.57 1.51 15.13
C SER A 33 19.25 0.24 15.65
N ILE A 34 18.61 -0.53 16.53
CA ILE A 34 19.18 -1.77 17.08
C ILE A 34 19.03 -2.91 16.09
N ALA A 35 17.87 -2.99 15.42
CA ALA A 35 17.51 -4.08 14.53
C ALA A 35 17.41 -3.67 13.05
N ASP A 36 17.67 -2.39 12.74
CA ASP A 36 17.70 -1.81 11.40
C ASP A 36 16.40 -2.00 10.60
N TYR A 37 15.30 -1.50 11.15
CA TYR A 37 14.02 -1.42 10.45
C TYR A 37 13.21 -0.22 10.90
N TYR A 38 12.27 0.21 10.06
CA TYR A 38 11.30 1.25 10.37
C TYR A 38 10.03 0.65 10.94
N THR A 39 9.30 1.41 11.74
CA THR A 39 7.97 1.01 12.24
C THR A 39 6.93 2.03 11.85
N CYS A 40 5.69 1.58 11.70
CA CYS A 40 4.55 2.43 11.42
C CYS A 40 3.51 2.34 12.54
N THR A 41 3.08 3.50 13.02
CA THR A 41 1.87 3.65 13.84
C THR A 41 0.83 4.38 13.02
N ILE A 42 -0.38 3.81 12.92
CA ILE A 42 -1.50 4.41 12.20
C ILE A 42 -2.58 4.78 13.20
N MET A 43 -3.06 6.02 13.11
CA MET A 43 -4.09 6.58 13.98
C MET A 43 -5.23 7.17 13.16
N LYS A 44 -6.42 7.18 13.73
CA LYS A 44 -7.61 7.86 13.20
C LYS A 44 -8.40 8.46 14.35
N ASP A 45 -8.77 9.73 14.26
CA ASP A 45 -9.54 10.44 15.30
C ASP A 45 -8.94 10.30 16.72
N GLY A 46 -7.61 10.32 16.82
CA GLY A 46 -6.87 10.16 18.08
C GLY A 46 -6.82 8.72 18.63
N LYS A 47 -7.41 7.74 17.93
CA LYS A 47 -7.32 6.31 18.28
C LYS A 47 -6.20 5.63 17.49
N VAL A 48 -5.37 4.85 18.19
CA VAL A 48 -4.36 4.00 17.56
C VAL A 48 -5.03 2.76 16.96
N LEU A 49 -4.81 2.54 15.66
CA LEU A 49 -5.31 1.41 14.88
C LEU A 49 -4.22 0.34 14.69
N VAL A 50 -3.00 0.79 14.40
CA VAL A 50 -1.80 -0.03 14.26
C VAL A 50 -0.71 0.61 15.11
N ALA A 51 -0.01 -0.17 15.93
CA ALA A 51 0.98 0.34 16.89
C ALA A 51 2.37 -0.22 16.60
N GLN A 52 3.29 0.64 16.16
CA GLN A 52 4.69 0.31 15.92
C GLN A 52 4.92 -0.98 15.10
N GLU A 53 4.08 -1.23 14.09
CA GLU A 53 4.20 -2.40 13.21
C GLU A 53 5.52 -2.31 12.44
N PRO A 54 6.39 -3.32 12.48
CA PRO A 54 7.61 -3.35 11.69
C PRO A 54 7.30 -3.31 10.18
N LEU A 55 7.94 -2.39 9.47
CA LEU A 55 7.86 -2.30 8.02
C LEU A 55 8.84 -3.28 7.39
N LEU A 56 8.37 -4.50 7.15
CA LEU A 56 9.18 -5.58 6.57
C LEU A 56 8.91 -5.68 5.07
N LEU A 57 9.98 -5.79 4.28
CA LEU A 57 9.90 -5.92 2.82
C LEU A 57 9.00 -7.11 2.42
N GLY A 58 8.04 -6.85 1.53
CA GLY A 58 7.07 -7.81 1.01
C GLY A 58 5.76 -7.86 1.81
N ASN A 59 5.73 -7.35 3.04
CA ASN A 59 4.57 -7.47 3.92
C ASN A 59 3.55 -6.36 3.71
N LEU A 60 2.29 -6.69 4.02
CA LEU A 60 1.21 -5.73 4.16
C LEU A 60 1.22 -5.13 5.58
N VAL A 61 1.03 -3.82 5.67
CA VAL A 61 0.95 -3.11 6.96
C VAL A 61 -0.39 -3.42 7.62
N GLY A 62 -0.35 -3.95 8.84
CA GLY A 62 -1.54 -4.24 9.64
C GLY A 62 -2.28 -5.52 9.25
N GLU A 63 -1.77 -6.32 8.30
CA GLU A 63 -2.36 -7.59 7.86
C GLU A 63 -2.60 -8.58 9.01
N MET A 64 -1.66 -8.63 9.96
CA MET A 64 -1.73 -9.55 11.10
C MET A 64 -2.62 -9.03 12.24
N ILE A 65 -3.17 -7.83 12.12
CA ILE A 65 -4.00 -7.21 13.15
C ILE A 65 -5.47 -7.37 12.74
N PRO A 66 -6.27 -8.13 13.49
CA PRO A 66 -7.69 -8.25 13.18
C PRO A 66 -8.41 -6.94 13.47
N ASN A 67 -9.30 -6.53 12.54
CA ASN A 67 -10.21 -5.41 12.73
C ASN A 67 -9.51 -4.07 13.06
N THR A 68 -8.53 -3.70 12.23
CA THR A 68 -7.76 -2.45 12.37
C THR A 68 -8.60 -1.19 12.13
N GLY A 69 -9.80 -1.28 11.56
CA GLY A 69 -10.57 -0.10 11.15
C GLY A 69 -9.87 0.71 10.04
N LEU A 70 -8.85 0.11 9.40
CA LEU A 70 -8.27 0.59 8.16
C LEU A 70 -9.26 0.37 7.01
N PRO A 71 -9.19 1.19 5.95
CA PRO A 71 -9.99 0.98 4.76
C PRO A 71 -9.52 -0.30 4.03
N TRP A 72 -10.28 -0.73 3.03
CA TRP A 72 -9.88 -1.79 2.10
C TRP A 72 -8.82 -1.29 1.12
N THR A 73 -7.71 -0.79 1.66
CA THR A 73 -6.56 -0.30 0.91
C THR A 73 -5.35 -1.08 1.43
N ASP A 74 -4.76 -1.85 0.54
CA ASP A 74 -3.53 -2.57 0.81
C ASP A 74 -2.38 -1.56 0.91
N LEU A 75 -1.62 -1.66 1.99
CA LEU A 75 -0.41 -0.86 2.21
C LEU A 75 0.77 -1.84 2.21
N ARG A 76 1.53 -1.92 1.12
CA ARG A 76 2.59 -2.92 0.93
C ARG A 76 3.97 -2.31 0.98
N VAL A 77 4.84 -2.82 1.85
CA VAL A 77 6.26 -2.45 1.82
C VAL A 77 6.93 -3.19 0.66
N LEU A 78 7.39 -2.46 -0.35
CA LEU A 78 7.87 -3.07 -1.61
C LEU A 78 9.05 -2.30 -2.19
N ASP A 79 9.96 -3.04 -2.83
CA ASP A 79 10.91 -2.54 -3.82
C ASP A 79 10.50 -3.10 -5.19
N PRO A 80 10.05 -2.26 -6.14
CA PRO A 80 9.59 -2.72 -7.45
C PRO A 80 10.73 -3.29 -8.31
N THR A 81 11.99 -3.01 -7.97
CA THR A 81 13.15 -3.55 -8.70
C THR A 81 13.54 -4.96 -8.25
N GLY A 82 13.05 -5.40 -7.09
CA GLY A 82 13.35 -6.73 -6.53
C GLY A 82 14.79 -6.92 -6.05
N HIS A 83 15.58 -5.85 -5.88
CA HIS A 83 16.98 -5.94 -5.46
C HIS A 83 17.16 -5.82 -3.95
N ALA A 84 16.24 -5.15 -3.26
CA ALA A 84 16.27 -5.05 -1.82
C ALA A 84 16.01 -6.42 -1.16
N THR A 85 16.71 -6.66 -0.06
CA THR A 85 16.56 -7.87 0.78
C THR A 85 15.84 -7.56 2.10
N ASP A 86 15.68 -6.28 2.41
CA ASP A 86 15.07 -5.74 3.63
C ASP A 86 14.66 -4.28 3.39
N ALA A 87 13.98 -3.69 4.37
CA ALA A 87 13.53 -2.30 4.38
C ALA A 87 14.29 -1.48 5.45
N GLY A 88 15.58 -1.73 5.61
CA GLY A 88 16.44 -1.03 6.58
C GLY A 88 16.90 0.35 6.10
N LYS A 89 17.82 0.94 6.87
CA LYS A 89 18.39 2.25 6.58
C LYS A 89 19.12 2.28 5.23
N GLY A 90 18.90 3.34 4.46
CA GLY A 90 19.48 3.52 3.12
C GLY A 90 18.72 2.82 1.99
N LYS A 91 17.67 2.03 2.31
CA LYS A 91 16.77 1.42 1.32
C LYS A 91 15.36 1.98 1.44
N PHE A 92 14.80 1.98 2.64
CA PHE A 92 13.49 2.58 2.89
C PHE A 92 13.52 4.10 2.70
N GLY A 93 12.52 4.64 1.99
CA GLY A 93 12.50 6.04 1.55
C GLY A 93 13.29 6.32 0.27
N VAL A 94 14.00 5.32 -0.29
CA VAL A 94 14.84 5.46 -1.49
C VAL A 94 14.42 4.47 -2.58
N SER A 95 14.60 3.17 -2.35
CA SER A 95 14.21 2.09 -3.27
C SER A 95 13.09 1.21 -2.73
N VAL A 96 12.89 1.20 -1.42
CA VAL A 96 11.77 0.53 -0.75
C VAL A 96 10.81 1.61 -0.26
N GLN A 97 9.51 1.45 -0.56
CA GLN A 97 8.45 2.36 -0.12
C GLN A 97 7.24 1.57 0.40
N ILE A 98 6.29 2.26 1.05
CA ILE A 98 4.96 1.71 1.34
C ILE A 98 4.05 2.07 0.17
N TYR A 99 3.81 1.13 -0.74
CA TYR A 99 2.90 1.30 -1.86
C TYR A 99 1.45 1.17 -1.40
N ILE A 100 0.59 2.00 -1.99
CA ILE A 100 -0.84 2.05 -1.71
C ILE A 100 -1.53 1.32 -2.86
N ASP A 101 -2.33 0.31 -2.57
CA ASP A 101 -3.09 -0.42 -3.58
C ASP A 101 -4.55 -0.47 -3.16
N VAL A 102 -5.43 0.15 -3.95
CA VAL A 102 -6.83 0.32 -3.57
C VAL A 102 -7.60 -0.86 -4.13
N LYS A 103 -7.86 -1.87 -3.29
CA LYS A 103 -8.79 -2.93 -3.66
C LYS A 103 -10.18 -2.35 -3.87
N ASP A 104 -10.64 -2.32 -5.11
CA ASP A 104 -11.97 -1.82 -5.46
C ASP A 104 -13.04 -2.70 -4.79
N PRO A 105 -13.84 -2.17 -3.83
CA PRO A 105 -14.90 -2.93 -3.18
C PRO A 105 -16.08 -3.29 -4.10
N ASN A 106 -16.17 -2.68 -5.29
CA ASN A 106 -17.20 -2.97 -6.29
C ASN A 106 -16.71 -3.84 -7.46
N GLY A 107 -15.45 -4.27 -7.44
CA GLY A 107 -14.90 -5.23 -8.40
C GLY A 107 -14.60 -4.66 -9.78
N SER A 108 -13.36 -4.24 -9.97
CA SER A 108 -12.60 -4.57 -11.18
C SER A 108 -11.10 -4.73 -10.88
N GLU A 109 -10.78 -5.67 -9.98
CA GLU A 109 -9.41 -6.19 -9.81
C GLU A 109 -9.37 -7.73 -9.89
N ASP A 110 -10.35 -8.34 -10.56
CA ASP A 110 -10.45 -9.80 -10.67
C ASP A 110 -9.52 -10.39 -11.76
N GLU A 111 -8.70 -9.58 -12.43
CA GLU A 111 -7.76 -10.08 -13.42
C GLU A 111 -6.32 -9.86 -12.97
N ASN A 112 -5.64 -10.97 -12.67
CA ASN A 112 -4.18 -10.98 -12.68
C ASN A 112 -3.73 -10.60 -14.11
N PRO A 113 -2.95 -9.52 -14.30
CA PRO A 113 -2.57 -9.03 -15.64
C PRO A 113 -1.73 -10.04 -16.44
N ASP A 114 -1.16 -11.04 -15.77
CA ASP A 114 -0.41 -12.14 -16.39
C ASP A 114 -1.27 -13.38 -16.68
N THR A 115 -2.57 -13.36 -16.32
CA THR A 115 -3.48 -14.47 -16.61
C THR A 115 -4.29 -14.20 -17.85
N THR A 116 -4.28 -15.14 -18.77
CA THR A 116 -5.22 -15.17 -19.89
C THR A 116 -6.61 -15.54 -19.36
N PRO A 117 -7.64 -14.69 -19.51
CA PRO A 117 -8.99 -14.99 -19.04
C PRO A 117 -9.57 -16.25 -19.68
N LEU A 118 -10.41 -16.97 -18.94
CA LEU A 118 -11.18 -18.11 -19.48
C LEU A 118 -12.12 -17.60 -20.58
N GLY A 119 -11.76 -17.83 -21.84
CA GLY A 119 -12.51 -17.35 -23.02
C GLY A 119 -11.75 -16.37 -23.90
N TYR A 120 -10.51 -15.99 -23.56
CA TYR A 120 -9.67 -15.15 -24.40
C TYR A 120 -9.42 -15.79 -25.78
N ASP A 121 -9.87 -15.10 -26.83
CA ASP A 121 -9.53 -15.41 -28.22
C ASP A 121 -8.41 -14.46 -28.69
N PRO A 122 -7.19 -14.95 -28.95
CA PRO A 122 -6.08 -14.10 -29.39
C PRO A 122 -6.31 -13.43 -30.75
N ASP A 123 -7.31 -13.87 -31.51
CA ASP A 123 -7.67 -13.30 -32.82
C ASP A 123 -8.86 -12.32 -32.73
N GLU A 124 -9.46 -12.14 -31.55
CA GLU A 124 -10.46 -11.10 -31.29
C GLU A 124 -9.77 -9.74 -31.29
N GLN A 125 -10.12 -8.87 -32.25
CA GLN A 125 -9.66 -7.50 -32.23
C GLN A 125 -10.21 -6.85 -30.96
N SER A 126 -9.32 -6.25 -30.16
CA SER A 126 -9.69 -5.54 -28.93
C SER A 126 -10.83 -4.57 -29.23
N ASP A 127 -12.05 -4.94 -28.85
CA ASP A 127 -13.17 -4.01 -28.87
C ASP A 127 -12.85 -2.97 -27.80
N ASP A 128 -12.81 -1.72 -28.22
CA ASP A 128 -12.60 -0.54 -27.41
C ASP A 128 -13.54 -0.64 -26.20
N LEU A 129 -12.99 -0.84 -24.99
CA LEU A 129 -13.75 -0.80 -23.74
C LEU A 129 -14.14 0.66 -23.45
N THR A 130 -14.98 1.22 -24.31
CA THR A 130 -15.84 2.34 -23.98
C THR A 130 -17.00 1.78 -23.16
N ASP A 131 -16.82 1.61 -21.86
CA ASP A 131 -17.95 1.39 -20.97
C ASP A 131 -18.60 2.75 -20.67
N SER A 132 -19.42 3.18 -21.64
CA SER A 132 -20.54 4.08 -21.37
C SER A 132 -21.82 3.27 -21.50
N GLU A 133 -22.41 2.87 -20.37
CA GLU A 133 -23.85 3.03 -20.08
C GLU A 133 -24.14 2.60 -18.63
N VAL A 134 -24.42 3.59 -17.78
CA VAL A 134 -25.15 3.37 -16.52
C VAL A 134 -26.62 3.28 -16.87
N ASP A 135 -27.20 2.08 -16.75
CA ASP A 135 -28.65 1.86 -16.78
C ASP A 135 -29.08 1.20 -15.46
N VAL A 136 -29.62 2.00 -14.53
CA VAL A 136 -30.85 1.74 -13.72
C VAL A 136 -31.27 2.98 -12.93
#